data_AF-A0A444UV18-F1
#
_entry.id   AF-A0A444UV18-F1
#
_cell.length_a   1.000
_cell.length_b   1.000
_cell.length_c   1.000
_cell.angle_alpha   90.00
_cell.angle_beta   90.00
_cell.angle_gamma   90.00
#
_symmetry.space_group_name_H-M   'P 1'
#
loop_
_entity.id
_entity.type
_entity.pdbx_description
1 polymer ?
#
loop_
_entity_poly.entity_id
_entity_poly.type
_entity_poly.pdbx_seq_one_letter_code
_entity_poly.pdbx_strand_id
1 'polypeptide(L)'
;MAKEKIEGCHICTLVTPGEPQVLLGKDKAFTYDFVFDRDSQQHEIYSACVEKLIEGCFEGYNATVFAYGQTGSGKTYTMGTGFDMNISAEEQGIIPRAIKHLFQGIEHRKGEAQERGEQAPEFKVSAQFLELTSSL
;
A
#
# COMPACT_ATOMS: atom_id res chain seq x y z
N MET A 1 7.89 13.55 -21.74
CA MET A 1 8.56 12.23 -21.63
C MET A 1 9.24 12.15 -20.27
N ALA A 2 9.30 10.97 -19.64
CA ALA A 2 9.96 10.80 -18.35
C ALA A 2 11.46 11.13 -18.44
N LYS A 3 12.02 11.80 -17.42
CA LYS A 3 13.41 12.28 -17.35
C LYS A 3 14.43 11.20 -17.71
N GLU A 4 14.23 9.98 -17.20
CA GLU A 4 15.11 8.82 -17.43
C GLU A 4 15.19 8.42 -18.91
N LYS A 5 14.10 8.57 -19.67
CA LYS A 5 14.11 8.30 -21.12
C LYS A 5 14.90 9.35 -21.89
N ILE A 6 14.88 10.61 -21.43
CA ILE A 6 15.64 11.71 -22.04
C ILE A 6 17.14 11.54 -21.77
N GLU A 7 17.49 11.04 -20.58
CA GLU A 7 18.87 10.79 -20.15
C GLU A 7 19.45 9.48 -20.73
N GLY A 8 18.65 8.69 -21.47
CA GLY A 8 19.12 7.44 -22.08
C GLY A 8 19.33 6.30 -21.08
N CYS A 9 18.68 6.36 -19.92
CA CYS A 9 18.76 5.29 -18.93
C CYS A 9 18.10 4.00 -19.45
N HIS A 10 18.71 2.85 -19.11
CA HIS A 10 18.17 1.53 -19.40
C HIS A 10 17.68 0.86 -18.12
N ILE A 11 16.64 0.03 -18.25
CA ILE A 11 16.14 -0.80 -17.17
C ILE A 11 17.24 -1.78 -16.76
N CYS A 12 17.58 -1.82 -15.47
CA CYS A 12 18.60 -2.70 -14.92
C CYS A 12 18.04 -3.80 -14.00
N THR A 13 16.71 -3.86 -13.86
CA THR A 13 16.00 -4.86 -13.06
C THR A 13 15.02 -5.68 -13.89
N LEU A 14 14.88 -6.95 -13.58
CA LEU A 14 13.88 -7.84 -14.19
C LEU A 14 13.19 -8.66 -13.11
N VAL A 15 11.87 -8.77 -13.17
CA VAL A 15 11.09 -9.66 -12.29
C VAL A 15 11.05 -11.04 -12.93
N THR A 16 11.38 -12.08 -12.16
CA THR A 16 11.30 -13.46 -12.63
C THR A 16 9.83 -13.89 -12.73
N PRO A 17 9.32 -14.31 -13.90
CA PRO A 17 7.91 -14.67 -14.04
C PRO A 17 7.51 -15.81 -13.11
N GLY A 18 6.45 -15.61 -12.31
CA GLY A 18 5.91 -16.62 -11.40
C GLY A 18 6.71 -16.82 -10.11
N GLU A 19 7.79 -16.07 -9.90
CA GLU A 19 8.59 -16.12 -8.68
C GLU A 19 8.63 -14.73 -8.02
N PRO A 20 8.63 -14.64 -6.68
CA PRO A 20 8.77 -13.36 -5.99
C PRO A 20 10.26 -12.95 -5.96
N GLN A 21 10.89 -12.89 -7.13
CA GLN A 21 12.31 -12.65 -7.30
C GLN A 21 12.57 -11.51 -8.30
N VAL A 22 13.54 -10.67 -7.96
CA VAL A 22 14.07 -9.63 -8.84
C VAL A 22 15.54 -9.87 -9.15
N LEU A 23 15.90 -9.77 -10.42
CA LEU A 23 17.26 -9.80 -10.93
C LEU A 23 17.77 -8.37 -11.09
N LEU A 24 18.96 -8.09 -10.55
CA LEU A 24 19.69 -6.84 -10.75
C LEU A 24 20.94 -7.11 -11.58
N GLY A 25 21.01 -6.55 -12.77
CA GLY A 25 22.10 -6.85 -13.70
C GLY A 25 22.01 -8.29 -14.24
N LYS A 26 23.14 -9.01 -14.29
CA LYS A 26 23.22 -10.34 -14.92
C LYS A 26 23.31 -11.50 -13.92
N ASP A 27 23.60 -11.22 -12.66
CA ASP A 27 24.11 -12.23 -11.72
C ASP A 27 23.61 -12.05 -10.27
N LYS A 28 22.81 -11.03 -9.97
CA LYS A 28 22.29 -10.79 -8.61
C LYS A 28 20.79 -11.03 -8.56
N ALA A 29 20.37 -12.02 -7.81
CA ALA A 29 18.97 -12.34 -7.56
C ALA A 29 18.59 -12.05 -6.11
N PHE A 30 17.44 -11.42 -5.90
CA PHE A 30 16.88 -11.12 -4.58
C PHE A 30 15.45 -11.64 -4.50
N THR A 31 15.14 -12.40 -3.44
CA THR A 31 13.81 -12.98 -3.21
C THR A 31 13.13 -12.25 -2.06
N TYR A 32 11.85 -11.97 -2.23
CA TYR A 32 10.99 -11.29 -1.26
C TYR A 32 9.70 -12.08 -1.04
N ASP A 33 8.85 -11.64 -0.13
CA ASP A 33 7.50 -12.21 0.00
C ASP A 33 6.63 -11.88 -1.22
N PHE A 34 6.78 -10.67 -1.75
CA PHE A 34 6.09 -10.18 -2.95
C PHE A 34 7.03 -9.33 -3.80
N VAL A 35 6.92 -9.45 -5.12
CA VAL A 35 7.60 -8.59 -6.09
C VAL A 35 6.57 -8.08 -7.08
N PHE A 36 6.51 -6.76 -7.25
CA PHE A 36 5.61 -6.08 -8.17
C PHE A 36 6.44 -5.43 -9.28
N ASP A 37 6.19 -5.81 -10.53
CA ASP A 37 6.83 -5.15 -11.69
C ASP A 37 6.14 -3.81 -11.99
N ARG A 38 6.70 -3.03 -12.91
CA ARG A 38 6.28 -1.65 -13.25
C ARG A 38 4.83 -1.53 -13.73
N ASP A 39 4.28 -2.61 -14.28
CA ASP A 39 2.92 -2.64 -14.80
C ASP A 39 1.89 -3.02 -13.71
N SER A 40 2.37 -3.38 -12.51
CA SER A 40 1.52 -3.70 -11.36
C SER A 40 0.76 -2.46 -10.90
N GLN A 41 -0.52 -2.65 -10.60
CA GLN A 41 -1.44 -1.61 -10.21
C GLN A 41 -1.50 -1.43 -8.69
N GLN A 42 -1.92 -0.25 -8.25
CA GLN A 42 -2.01 0.09 -6.82
C GLN A 42 -2.94 -0.85 -6.04
N HIS A 43 -3.99 -1.36 -6.69
CA HIS A 43 -4.91 -2.31 -6.07
C HIS A 43 -4.26 -3.68 -5.82
N GLU A 44 -3.38 -4.14 -6.71
CA GLU A 44 -2.65 -5.41 -6.56
C GLU A 44 -1.69 -5.35 -5.37
N ILE A 45 -0.97 -4.23 -5.24
CA ILE A 45 -0.09 -3.96 -4.09
C ILE A 45 -0.90 -3.95 -2.79
N TYR A 46 -2.06 -3.28 -2.79
CA TYR A 46 -2.92 -3.21 -1.61
C TYR A 46 -3.44 -4.58 -1.18
N SER A 47 -4.01 -5.36 -2.11
CA SER A 47 -4.58 -6.68 -1.81
C SER A 47 -3.52 -7.67 -1.32
N ALA A 48 -2.33 -7.65 -1.90
CA ALA A 48 -1.25 -8.55 -1.49
C ALA A 48 -0.66 -8.17 -0.11
N CYS A 49 -0.42 -6.88 0.14
CA CYS A 49 0.38 -6.44 1.29
C CYS A 49 -0.41 -5.89 2.48
N VAL A 50 -1.63 -5.36 2.26
CA VAL A 50 -2.30 -4.50 3.25
C VAL A 50 -3.67 -5.02 3.66
N GLU A 51 -4.41 -5.66 2.76
CA GLU A 51 -5.78 -6.12 3.02
C GLU A 51 -5.90 -6.97 4.30
N LYS A 52 -5.03 -7.98 4.44
CA LYS A 52 -4.98 -8.84 5.63
C LYS A 52 -4.57 -8.10 6.91
N LEU A 53 -3.79 -7.02 6.78
CA LEU A 53 -3.39 -6.22 7.94
C LEU A 53 -4.61 -5.47 8.52
N ILE A 54 -5.49 -4.96 7.65
CA ILE A 54 -6.73 -4.31 8.09
C ILE A 54 -7.67 -5.32 8.76
N GLU A 55 -7.76 -6.55 8.25
CA GLU A 55 -8.51 -7.62 8.94
C GLU A 55 -7.94 -7.94 10.32
N GLY A 56 -6.61 -8.05 10.43
CA GLY A 56 -5.93 -8.22 11.72
C GLY A 56 -6.22 -7.09 12.72
N CYS A 57 -6.39 -5.84 12.25
CA CYS A 57 -6.79 -4.73 13.12
C CYS A 57 -8.16 -4.94 13.76
N PHE A 58 -9.11 -5.55 13.05
CA PHE A 58 -10.42 -5.89 13.61
C PHE A 58 -10.37 -7.04 14.62
N GLU A 59 -9.35 -7.87 14.54
CA GLU A 59 -9.04 -8.93 15.53
C GLU A 59 -8.26 -8.38 16.74
N GLY A 60 -7.92 -7.09 16.74
CA GLY A 60 -7.21 -6.43 17.84
C GLY A 60 -5.68 -6.42 17.70
N TYR A 61 -5.15 -6.77 16.53
CA TYR A 61 -3.71 -6.69 16.25
C TYR A 61 -3.29 -5.30 15.77
N ASN A 62 -2.05 -4.92 16.10
CA ASN A 62 -1.43 -3.73 15.55
C ASN A 62 -0.84 -4.04 14.17
N ALA A 63 -1.05 -3.13 13.21
CA ALA A 63 -0.44 -3.20 11.89
C ALA A 63 0.47 -1.99 11.63
N THR A 64 1.51 -2.16 10.82
CA THR A 64 2.39 -1.07 10.39
C THR A 64 2.82 -1.29 8.95
N VAL A 65 2.71 -0.24 8.13
CA VAL A 65 3.18 -0.22 6.74
C VAL A 65 4.07 1.01 6.59
N PHE A 66 5.29 0.81 6.10
CA PHE A 66 6.20 1.91 5.76
C PHE A 66 6.74 1.71 4.34
N ALA A 67 6.89 2.81 3.61
CA ALA A 67 7.51 2.80 2.29
C ALA A 67 8.97 3.24 2.40
N TYR A 68 9.89 2.45 1.86
CA TYR A 68 11.32 2.71 1.88
C TYR A 68 11.91 2.66 0.47
N GLY A 69 12.94 3.48 0.21
CA GLY A 69 13.59 3.59 -1.09
C GLY A 69 14.19 4.97 -1.32
N GLN A 70 14.98 5.12 -2.39
CA GLN A 70 15.60 6.40 -2.76
C GLN A 70 14.58 7.49 -3.13
N THR A 71 14.99 8.76 -3.13
CA THR A 71 14.16 9.85 -3.66
C THR A 71 13.76 9.57 -5.11
N GLY A 72 12.49 9.81 -5.45
CA GLY A 72 11.94 9.50 -6.77
C GLY A 72 11.49 8.05 -6.98
N SER A 73 11.69 7.13 -6.02
CA SER A 73 11.34 5.72 -6.15
C SER A 73 9.85 5.37 -6.02
N GLY A 74 8.97 6.37 -5.92
CA GLY A 74 7.52 6.14 -5.82
C GLY A 74 6.92 5.98 -4.41
N LYS A 75 7.68 6.14 -3.31
CA LYS A 75 7.15 6.00 -1.93
C LYS A 75 5.84 6.76 -1.67
N THR A 76 5.79 8.05 -2.00
CA THR A 76 4.60 8.93 -1.83
C THR A 76 3.42 8.45 -2.69
N TYR A 77 3.72 7.97 -3.91
CA TYR A 77 2.72 7.42 -4.82
C TYR A 77 2.12 6.12 -4.27
N THR A 78 2.97 5.18 -3.85
CA THR A 78 2.53 3.89 -3.27
C THR A 78 1.71 4.11 -1.99
N MET A 79 2.15 4.98 -1.07
CA MET A 79 1.40 5.25 0.15
C MET A 79 0.12 6.07 -0.10
N GLY A 80 0.08 6.85 -1.18
CA GLY A 80 -1.03 7.77 -1.45
C GLY A 80 -1.04 8.98 -0.51
N THR A 81 0.13 9.47 -0.11
CA THR A 81 0.28 10.68 0.74
C THR A 81 0.38 11.97 -0.07
N GLY A 82 0.31 11.91 -1.41
CA GLY A 82 0.25 13.09 -2.26
C GLY A 82 -1.05 13.87 -2.02
N PHE A 83 -0.97 15.20 -2.00
CA PHE A 83 -2.12 16.10 -1.78
C PHE A 83 -2.98 16.35 -3.02
N ASP A 84 -2.83 15.53 -4.08
CA ASP A 84 -3.60 15.72 -5.30
C ASP A 84 -5.01 15.13 -5.12
N MET A 85 -6.01 16.02 -5.12
CA MET A 85 -7.42 15.67 -4.93
C MET A 85 -8.06 15.10 -6.19
N ASN A 86 -7.38 15.14 -7.34
CA ASN A 86 -7.89 14.70 -8.65
C ASN A 86 -7.33 13.35 -9.11
N ILE A 87 -6.83 12.52 -8.18
CA ILE A 87 -6.30 11.18 -8.50
C ILE A 87 -7.46 10.21 -8.76
N SER A 88 -7.37 9.43 -9.83
CA SER A 88 -8.37 8.40 -10.15
C SER A 88 -8.43 7.31 -9.08
N ALA A 89 -9.56 6.58 -8.98
CA ALA A 89 -9.69 5.48 -8.02
C ALA A 89 -8.66 4.35 -8.25
N GLU A 90 -8.14 4.21 -9.46
CA GLU A 90 -7.12 3.23 -9.84
C GLU A 90 -5.73 3.63 -9.32
N GLU A 91 -5.44 4.94 -9.31
CA GLU A 91 -4.15 5.48 -8.88
C GLU A 91 -4.05 5.72 -7.37
N GLN A 92 -5.17 5.68 -6.64
CA GLN A 92 -5.18 5.78 -5.18
C GLN A 92 -4.23 4.76 -4.54
N GLY A 93 -3.36 5.23 -3.65
CA GLY A 93 -2.40 4.40 -2.93
C GLY A 93 -2.97 3.71 -1.69
N ILE A 94 -2.07 3.26 -0.81
CA ILE A 94 -2.40 2.44 0.36
C ILE A 94 -3.31 3.14 1.37
N ILE A 95 -3.01 4.38 1.78
CA ILE A 95 -3.75 5.07 2.84
C ILE A 95 -5.23 5.26 2.52
N PRO A 96 -5.63 5.86 1.37
CA PRO A 96 -7.04 6.04 1.05
C PRO A 96 -7.79 4.70 0.92
N ARG A 97 -7.15 3.65 0.39
CA ARG A 97 -7.73 2.30 0.31
C ARG A 97 -7.92 1.69 1.69
N ALA A 98 -6.93 1.80 2.57
CA ALA A 98 -6.99 1.30 3.95
C ALA A 98 -8.08 1.98 4.76
N ILE A 99 -8.23 3.30 4.63
CA ILE A 99 -9.30 4.06 5.29
C ILE A 99 -10.66 3.59 4.80
N LYS A 100 -10.84 3.47 3.48
CA LYS A 100 -12.09 2.96 2.90
C LYS A 100 -12.41 1.55 3.40
N HIS A 101 -11.43 0.66 3.39
CA HIS A 101 -11.57 -0.72 3.84
C HIS A 101 -11.95 -0.79 5.33
N LEU A 102 -11.29 0.00 6.17
CA LEU A 102 -11.60 0.09 7.60
C LEU A 102 -13.05 0.53 7.84
N PHE A 103 -13.53 1.58 7.18
CA PHE A 103 -14.91 2.03 7.38
C PHE A 103 -15.94 1.04 6.82
N GLN A 104 -15.65 0.37 5.71
CA GLN A 104 -16.48 -0.72 5.18
C GLN A 104 -16.53 -1.90 6.15
N GLY A 105 -15.40 -2.30 6.73
CA GLY A 105 -15.33 -3.39 7.70
C GLY A 105 -16.03 -3.09 9.02
N ILE A 106 -16.04 -1.82 9.46
CA ILE A 106 -16.84 -1.36 10.62
C ILE A 106 -18.34 -1.53 10.32
N GLU A 107 -18.80 -1.04 9.17
CA GLU A 107 -20.22 -1.11 8.80
C GLU A 107 -20.70 -2.56 8.66
N HIS A 108 -19.89 -3.40 8.01
CA HIS A 108 -20.18 -4.82 7.84
C HIS A 108 -20.39 -5.53 9.19
N ARG A 109 -19.45 -5.36 10.13
CA ARG A 109 -19.53 -6.00 11.45
C ARG A 109 -20.70 -5.51 12.29
N LYS A 110 -21.10 -4.25 12.15
CA LYS A 110 -22.33 -3.74 12.78
C LYS A 110 -23.58 -4.37 12.18
N GLY A 111 -23.65 -4.46 10.85
CA GLY A 111 -24.75 -5.12 10.14
C GLY A 111 -24.89 -6.60 10.53
N GLU A 112 -23.77 -7.34 10.54
CA GLU A 112 -23.75 -8.74 10.94
C GLU A 112 -24.24 -8.98 12.38
N ALA A 113 -23.84 -8.13 13.33
CA ALA A 113 -24.31 -8.22 14.70
C ALA A 113 -25.83 -7.99 14.79
N GLN A 114 -26.35 -7.02 14.03
CA GLN A 114 -27.77 -6.73 13.98
C GLN A 114 -28.57 -7.90 13.37
N GLU A 115 -28.07 -8.53 12.31
CA GLU A 115 -28.68 -9.73 11.70
C GLU A 115 -28.73 -10.92 12.66
N ARG A 116 -27.71 -11.06 13.52
CA ARG A 116 -27.66 -12.09 14.58
C ARG A 116 -28.48 -11.74 15.83
N GLY A 117 -29.07 -10.55 15.89
CA GLY A 117 -29.76 -10.06 17.09
C GLY A 117 -28.83 -9.78 18.27
N GLU A 118 -27.54 -9.61 18.00
CA GLU A 118 -26.51 -9.29 18.98
C GLU A 118 -26.37 -7.77 19.16
N GLN A 119 -25.77 -7.36 20.28
CA GLN A 119 -25.41 -5.96 20.47
C GLN A 119 -24.29 -5.60 19.49
N ALA A 120 -24.51 -4.56 18.68
CA ALA A 120 -23.53 -4.11 17.71
C ALA A 120 -22.23 -3.62 18.40
N PRO A 121 -21.05 -3.96 17.86
CA PRO A 121 -19.78 -3.46 18.37
C PRO A 121 -19.67 -1.93 18.24
N GLU A 122 -19.10 -1.30 19.27
CA GLU A 122 -18.75 0.12 19.25
C GLU A 122 -17.31 0.30 18.75
N PHE A 123 -17.12 1.17 17.77
CA PHE A 123 -15.80 1.51 17.24
C PHE A 123 -15.52 2.99 17.45
N LYS A 124 -14.30 3.29 17.92
CA LYS A 124 -13.77 4.65 18.00
C LYS A 124 -12.53 4.75 17.12
N VAL A 125 -12.57 5.63 16.12
CA VAL A 125 -11.45 5.84 15.18
C VAL A 125 -10.84 7.21 15.45
N SER A 126 -9.52 7.26 15.56
CA SER A 126 -8.73 8.49 15.71
C SER A 126 -7.54 8.46 14.76
N ALA A 127 -7.22 9.60 14.13
CA ALA A 127 -6.07 9.73 13.25
C ALA A 127 -5.13 10.83 13.75
N GLN A 128 -3.83 10.62 13.56
CA GLN A 128 -2.77 11.58 13.87
C GLN A 128 -1.76 11.60 12.71
N PHE A 129 -1.24 12.76 12.36
CA PHE A 129 -0.22 12.94 11.35
C PHE A 129 1.00 13.62 11.96
N LEU A 130 2.18 13.03 11.74
CA LEU A 130 3.46 13.54 12.23
C LEU A 130 4.46 13.58 11.08
N GLU A 131 5.14 14.70 10.94
CA GLU A 131 6.26 14.87 10.02
C GLU A 131 7.54 15.04 10.84
N LEU A 132 8.56 14.24 10.51
CA LEU A 132 9.87 14.31 11.16
C LEU A 132 10.85 14.97 10.20
N THR A 133 11.30 16.18 10.55
CA THR A 133 12.36 16.89 9.83
C THR A 133 13.54 17.12 10.78
N SER A 134 14.75 16.94 10.26
CA SER A 134 15.97 17.34 10.99
C SER A 134 16.37 18.71 10.48
N SER A 135 16.41 19.70 11.38
CA SER A 135 17.00 21.00 11.10
C SER A 135 18.52 20.86 11.12
N LEU A 136 19.16 20.96 9.96
CA LEU A 136 20.60 21.20 9.86
C LEU A 136 20.88 22.71 9.95
#